data_AF-A0A8M2BIJ6-F1
#
_entry.id   AF-A0A8M2BIJ6-F1
#
_cell.length_a   1.000
_cell.length_b   1.000
_cell.length_c   1.000
_cell.angle_alpha   90.00
_cell.angle_beta   90.00
_cell.angle_gamma   90.00
#
_symmetry.space_group_name_H-M   'P 1'
#
loop_
_entity.id
_entity.type
_entity.pdbx_description
1 polymer ?
#
loop_
_entity_poly.entity_id
_entity_poly.type
_entity_poly.pdbx_seq_one_letter_code
_entity_poly.pdbx_strand_id
1 'polypeptide(L)'
;MDGDSFQQWKNQCLNKCDFSKKGSVDEDISHVVSFINSQDRYFTTSSCSGRIILFDAVSDCPDVQKQNCSWLFVTHQKCQMEDVVRNHIVRGLEKSVGDATFKFEPFVLHVQCKQLEDAQLLHTVAINSGFRNSGITVGKKGKIIMAVRSTHCLEVPLSHRSHVLVTHQYLDFLVGVANQKMEENLKRIQRFSECLQAALQPQEEKCSFKEADNKTVYRRRRKRTQDVSVTDSSQNTQEHHENTEEEIDCDLLFLL
;
A
#
# COMPACT_ATOMS: atom_id res chain seq x y z
N MET A 1 -24.33 13.13 25.14
CA MET A 1 -24.60 11.80 24.54
C MET A 1 -23.77 11.75 23.27
N ASP A 2 -22.52 11.31 23.39
CA ASP A 2 -21.61 11.20 22.25
C ASP A 2 -22.02 9.97 21.45
N GLY A 3 -22.78 10.18 20.37
CA GLY A 3 -23.05 9.12 19.40
C GLY A 3 -21.71 8.59 18.87
N ASP A 4 -21.61 7.27 18.68
CA ASP A 4 -20.38 6.59 18.24
C ASP A 4 -19.90 7.16 16.89
N SER A 5 -19.01 8.17 16.96
CA SER A 5 -18.47 8.90 15.80
C SER A 5 -17.85 7.96 14.77
N PHE A 6 -17.35 6.79 15.22
CA PHE A 6 -16.83 5.75 14.35
C PHE A 6 -17.92 5.12 13.47
N GLN A 7 -19.09 4.80 14.04
CA GLN A 7 -20.21 4.22 13.28
C GLN A 7 -20.74 5.20 12.22
N GLN A 8 -20.75 6.50 12.55
CA GLN A 8 -21.10 7.54 11.58
C GLN A 8 -20.10 7.58 10.42
N TRP A 9 -18.79 7.54 10.69
CA TRP A 9 -17.77 7.48 9.65
C TRP A 9 -17.85 6.21 8.82
N LYS A 10 -18.09 5.07 9.46
CA LYS A 10 -18.26 3.78 8.78
C LYS A 10 -19.44 3.81 7.81
N ASN A 11 -20.60 4.26 8.27
CA ASN A 11 -21.80 4.39 7.42
C ASN A 11 -21.57 5.38 6.26
N GLN A 12 -20.92 6.51 6.54
CA GLN A 12 -20.57 7.46 5.48
C GLN A 12 -19.62 6.86 4.45
N CYS A 13 -18.60 6.11 4.89
CA CYS A 13 -17.62 5.52 3.98
C CYS A 13 -18.21 4.39 3.12
N LEU A 14 -19.02 3.52 3.72
CA LEU A 14 -19.61 2.36 3.02
C LEU A 14 -20.75 2.75 2.07
N ASN A 15 -21.37 3.90 2.28
CA ASN A 15 -22.41 4.44 1.38
C ASN A 15 -21.85 5.30 0.25
N LYS A 16 -20.55 5.57 0.21
CA LYS A 16 -19.91 6.31 -0.89
C LYS A 16 -19.81 5.42 -2.14
N CYS A 17 -19.91 6.04 -3.31
CA CYS A 17 -19.57 5.39 -4.58
C CYS A 17 -18.06 5.12 -4.65
N ASP A 18 -17.67 4.05 -5.33
CA ASP A 18 -16.27 3.72 -5.59
C ASP A 18 -15.63 4.79 -6.49
N PHE A 19 -14.58 5.44 -5.99
CA PHE A 19 -13.86 6.48 -6.71
C PHE A 19 -12.67 5.98 -7.52
N SER A 20 -12.32 4.69 -7.42
CA SER A 20 -11.24 4.10 -8.23
C SER A 20 -11.54 4.24 -9.72
N LYS A 21 -10.50 4.25 -10.56
CA LYS A 21 -10.71 4.29 -12.02
C LYS A 21 -11.49 3.08 -12.55
N LYS A 22 -11.49 1.98 -11.81
CA LYS A 22 -12.25 0.77 -12.11
C LYS A 22 -13.72 0.88 -11.70
N GLY A 23 -14.04 1.71 -10.70
CA GLY A 23 -15.38 1.88 -10.16
C GLY A 23 -15.94 0.64 -9.44
N SER A 24 -15.09 -0.32 -9.09
CA SER A 24 -15.47 -1.51 -8.32
C SER A 24 -14.27 -2.10 -7.57
N VAL A 25 -14.57 -2.75 -6.43
CA VAL A 25 -13.59 -3.54 -5.67
C VAL A 25 -13.05 -4.69 -6.54
N ASP A 26 -11.77 -5.02 -6.37
CA ASP A 26 -11.16 -6.15 -7.05
C ASP A 26 -11.67 -7.49 -6.52
N GLU A 27 -12.04 -8.40 -7.43
CA GLU A 27 -12.64 -9.70 -7.09
C GLU A 27 -11.72 -10.52 -6.17
N ASP A 28 -10.41 -10.49 -6.42
CA ASP A 28 -9.42 -11.23 -5.63
C ASP A 28 -9.37 -10.81 -4.15
N ILE A 29 -9.87 -9.63 -3.81
CA ILE A 29 -9.89 -9.10 -2.43
C ILE A 29 -11.31 -8.78 -1.94
N SER A 30 -12.34 -9.07 -2.73
CA SER A 30 -13.75 -8.79 -2.38
C SER A 30 -14.11 -9.43 -1.04
N HIS A 31 -13.69 -10.68 -0.84
CA HIS A 31 -13.88 -11.45 0.39
C HIS A 31 -13.16 -10.83 1.59
N VAL A 32 -11.94 -10.30 1.42
CA VAL A 32 -11.17 -9.64 2.49
C VAL A 32 -11.84 -8.34 2.89
N VAL A 33 -12.21 -7.52 1.92
CA VAL A 33 -12.87 -6.22 2.13
C VAL A 33 -14.22 -6.43 2.83
N SER A 34 -15.02 -7.37 2.35
CA SER A 34 -16.30 -7.73 2.98
C SER A 34 -16.12 -8.22 4.42
N PHE A 35 -15.15 -9.12 4.65
CA PHE A 35 -14.86 -9.62 6.01
C PHE A 35 -14.46 -8.50 6.96
N ILE A 36 -13.57 -7.59 6.55
CA ILE A 36 -13.18 -6.44 7.39
C ILE A 36 -14.38 -5.53 7.68
N ASN A 37 -15.17 -5.20 6.67
CA ASN A 37 -16.32 -4.32 6.82
C ASN A 37 -17.45 -4.93 7.66
N SER A 38 -17.52 -6.26 7.78
CA SER A 38 -18.45 -6.96 8.68
C SER A 38 -18.13 -6.77 10.17
N GLN A 39 -16.90 -6.35 10.50
CA GLN A 39 -16.44 -6.20 11.89
C GLN A 39 -16.81 -4.82 12.45
N ASP A 40 -17.34 -4.74 13.66
CA ASP A 40 -17.74 -3.46 14.28
C ASP A 40 -16.58 -2.49 14.55
N ARG A 41 -15.36 -3.03 14.61
CA ARG A 41 -14.12 -2.29 14.92
C ARG A 41 -13.35 -1.79 13.69
N TYR A 42 -13.79 -2.13 12.48
CA TYR A 42 -13.07 -1.80 11.25
C TYR A 42 -14.00 -1.31 10.13
N PHE A 43 -13.44 -0.52 9.23
CA PHE A 43 -13.94 -0.37 7.86
C PHE A 43 -12.83 0.01 6.88
N THR A 44 -12.95 -0.44 5.63
CA THR A 44 -12.00 -0.14 4.56
C THR A 44 -12.27 1.24 3.96
N THR A 45 -11.21 2.02 3.71
CA THR A 45 -11.31 3.34 3.03
C THR A 45 -10.84 3.29 1.58
N SER A 46 -9.88 2.44 1.25
CA SER A 46 -9.45 2.16 -0.13
C SER A 46 -8.72 0.83 -0.22
N SER A 47 -8.75 0.20 -1.39
CA SER A 47 -8.17 -1.13 -1.62
C SER A 47 -7.85 -1.39 -3.09
N CYS A 48 -6.78 -2.13 -3.37
CA CYS A 48 -6.47 -2.67 -4.70
C CYS A 48 -5.77 -4.03 -4.54
N SER A 49 -6.18 -5.03 -5.32
CA SER A 49 -5.60 -6.39 -5.24
C SER A 49 -4.17 -6.44 -5.77
N GLY A 50 -3.76 -5.45 -6.55
CA GLY A 50 -2.49 -5.38 -7.26
C GLY A 50 -2.74 -5.25 -8.76
N ARG A 51 -1.82 -4.59 -9.46
CA ARG A 51 -2.03 -4.23 -10.87
C ARG A 51 -0.74 -4.12 -11.65
N ILE A 52 -0.86 -4.37 -12.95
CA ILE A 52 0.17 -4.11 -13.95
C ILE A 52 -0.30 -2.91 -14.77
N ILE A 53 0.57 -1.92 -14.90
CA ILE A 53 0.27 -0.63 -15.52
C ILE A 53 1.38 -0.32 -16.54
N LEU A 54 0.98 0.16 -17.71
CA LEU A 54 1.84 0.96 -18.57
C LEU A 54 1.28 2.38 -18.56
N PHE A 55 2.08 3.35 -18.16
CA PHE A 55 1.68 4.74 -18.21
C PHE A 55 2.76 5.58 -18.90
N ASP A 56 2.32 6.65 -19.53
CA ASP A 56 3.16 7.65 -20.17
C ASP A 56 3.19 8.90 -19.28
N ALA A 57 4.38 9.26 -18.80
CA ALA A 57 4.61 10.51 -18.11
C ALA A 57 5.08 11.55 -19.15
N VAL A 58 4.29 12.60 -19.34
CA VAL A 58 4.67 13.72 -20.20
C VAL A 58 5.80 14.50 -19.53
N SER A 59 6.98 14.50 -20.16
CA SER A 59 8.25 14.99 -19.59
C SER A 59 8.34 16.51 -19.37
N ASP A 60 7.28 17.29 -19.63
CA ASP A 60 7.32 18.76 -19.60
C ASP A 60 7.14 19.38 -18.20
N CYS A 61 6.99 18.56 -17.15
CA CYS A 61 6.89 19.04 -15.76
C CYS A 61 7.92 18.34 -14.86
N PRO A 62 8.84 19.08 -14.20
CA PRO A 62 9.81 18.51 -13.26
C PRO A 62 9.19 18.05 -11.92
N ASP A 63 7.94 18.41 -11.65
CA ASP A 63 7.21 17.96 -10.47
C ASP A 63 6.49 16.62 -10.73
N VAL A 64 6.65 15.67 -9.80
CA VAL A 64 5.98 14.36 -9.82
C VAL A 64 4.47 14.54 -9.53
N GLN A 65 3.73 15.06 -10.50
CA GLN A 65 2.28 15.20 -10.41
C GLN A 65 1.59 13.98 -11.04
N LYS A 66 0.79 13.27 -10.23
CA LYS A 66 -0.08 12.17 -10.68
C LYS A 66 -1.16 12.60 -11.70
N GLN A 67 -1.33 13.90 -11.93
CA GLN A 67 -2.42 14.50 -12.71
C GLN A 67 -2.23 14.38 -14.24
N ASN A 68 -1.00 14.22 -14.74
CA ASN A 68 -0.69 14.23 -16.18
C ASN A 68 -0.13 12.89 -16.72
N CYS A 69 -0.39 11.78 -16.04
CA CYS A 69 0.04 10.46 -16.50
C CYS A 69 -1.05 9.78 -17.34
N SER A 70 -0.80 9.55 -18.62
CA SER A 70 -1.72 8.84 -19.51
C SER A 70 -1.60 7.32 -19.28
N TRP A 71 -2.70 6.66 -18.91
CA TRP A 71 -2.72 5.23 -18.68
C TRP A 71 -2.90 4.51 -20.02
N LEU A 72 -1.83 3.90 -20.52
CA LEU A 72 -1.81 3.22 -21.81
C LEU A 72 -2.38 1.80 -21.69
N PHE A 73 -2.15 1.15 -20.56
CA PHE A 73 -2.65 -0.20 -20.27
C PHE A 73 -2.75 -0.40 -18.75
N VAL A 74 -3.84 -1.03 -18.28
CA VAL A 74 -3.99 -1.47 -16.90
C VAL A 74 -4.71 -2.80 -16.82
N THR A 75 -4.21 -3.68 -15.96
CA THR A 75 -4.88 -4.93 -15.57
C THR A 75 -4.68 -5.20 -14.08
N HIS A 76 -5.73 -5.73 -13.44
CA HIS A 76 -5.70 -6.23 -12.06
C HIS A 76 -5.48 -7.75 -12.02
N GLN A 77 -5.23 -8.37 -13.17
CA GLN A 77 -5.10 -9.81 -13.36
C GLN A 77 -3.76 -10.13 -14.01
N LYS A 78 -3.36 -11.41 -13.93
CA LYS A 78 -2.19 -11.90 -14.68
C LYS A 78 -2.36 -11.57 -16.17
N CYS A 79 -1.29 -11.09 -16.80
CA CYS A 79 -1.23 -10.92 -18.24
C CYS A 79 -1.15 -12.30 -18.88
N GLN A 80 -2.22 -12.78 -19.50
CA GLN A 80 -2.14 -13.97 -20.36
C GLN A 80 -1.13 -13.66 -21.48
N MET A 81 -0.22 -14.59 -21.77
CA MET A 81 0.75 -14.48 -22.89
C MET A 81 0.06 -14.64 -24.26
N GLU A 82 -1.20 -14.26 -24.38
CA GLU A 82 -1.84 -14.12 -25.68
C GLU A 82 -1.39 -12.80 -26.30
N ASP A 83 -1.23 -12.81 -27.61
CA ASP A 83 -0.78 -11.69 -28.44
C ASP A 83 -1.48 -10.36 -28.11
N VAL A 84 -2.67 -10.40 -27.52
CA VAL A 84 -3.45 -9.23 -27.12
C VAL A 84 -2.70 -8.33 -26.13
N VAL A 85 -2.14 -8.84 -25.02
CA VAL A 85 -1.48 -7.97 -24.02
C VAL A 85 -0.18 -7.40 -24.59
N ARG A 86 0.61 -8.23 -25.27
CA ARG A 86 1.82 -7.83 -25.97
C ARG A 86 1.51 -6.73 -26.99
N ASN A 87 0.49 -6.93 -27.83
CA ASN A 87 0.08 -5.95 -28.82
C ASN A 87 -0.45 -4.66 -28.17
N HIS A 88 -1.12 -4.73 -27.02
CA HIS A 88 -1.55 -3.52 -26.30
C HIS A 88 -0.37 -2.75 -25.72
N ILE A 89 0.62 -3.43 -25.13
CA ILE A 89 1.84 -2.78 -24.62
C ILE A 89 2.61 -2.14 -25.76
N VAL A 90 2.84 -2.87 -26.86
CA VAL A 90 3.55 -2.35 -28.04
C VAL A 90 2.81 -1.17 -28.66
N ARG A 91 1.48 -1.27 -28.87
CA ARG A 91 0.67 -0.16 -29.37
C ARG A 91 0.63 1.02 -28.41
N GLY A 92 0.68 0.77 -27.11
CA GLY A 92 0.77 1.80 -26.08
C GLY A 92 2.08 2.57 -26.19
N LEU A 93 3.20 1.86 -26.36
CA LEU A 93 4.52 2.44 -26.57
C LEU A 93 4.61 3.24 -27.87
N GLU A 94 4.04 2.73 -28.97
CA GLU A 94 3.98 3.45 -30.26
C GLU A 94 3.18 4.76 -30.17
N LYS A 95 2.18 4.81 -29.28
CA LYS A 95 1.37 6.00 -29.02
C LYS A 95 1.99 6.93 -27.96
N SER A 96 3.01 6.46 -27.24
CA SER A 96 3.62 7.24 -26.17
C SER A 96 4.39 8.41 -26.75
N VAL A 97 4.15 9.59 -26.18
CA VAL A 97 4.81 10.83 -26.58
C VAL A 97 5.89 11.20 -25.54
N GLY A 98 5.77 10.73 -24.30
CA GLY A 98 6.73 10.99 -23.24
C GLY A 98 7.58 9.77 -22.86
N ASP A 99 7.79 9.63 -21.55
CA ASP A 99 8.59 8.58 -20.92
C ASP A 99 7.64 7.48 -20.39
N ALA A 100 7.47 6.42 -21.17
CA ALA A 100 6.60 5.31 -20.82
C ALA A 100 7.27 4.39 -19.80
N THR A 101 6.56 4.09 -18.71
CA THR A 101 7.04 3.24 -17.62
C THR A 101 6.10 2.06 -17.42
N PHE A 102 6.67 0.86 -17.35
CA PHE A 102 5.98 -0.36 -17.00
C PHE A 102 6.11 -0.65 -15.52
N LYS A 103 4.98 -0.82 -14.84
CA LYS A 103 4.91 -0.92 -13.39
C LYS A 103 4.05 -2.10 -12.95
N PHE A 104 4.52 -2.79 -11.91
CA PHE A 104 3.69 -3.66 -11.07
C PHE A 104 3.55 -3.02 -9.69
N GLU A 105 2.32 -2.78 -9.26
CA GLU A 105 2.00 -2.32 -7.92
C GLU A 105 1.29 -3.46 -7.17
N PRO A 106 1.77 -3.86 -5.97
CA PRO A 106 1.20 -4.97 -5.22
C PRO A 106 -0.10 -4.57 -4.50
N PHE A 107 -0.70 -5.54 -3.80
CA PHE A 107 -1.82 -5.34 -2.90
C PHE A 107 -1.60 -4.17 -1.95
N VAL A 108 -2.62 -3.33 -1.83
CA VAL A 108 -2.70 -2.24 -0.86
C VAL A 108 -4.10 -2.16 -0.28
N LEU A 109 -4.17 -1.92 1.01
CA LEU A 109 -5.43 -1.80 1.74
C LEU A 109 -5.29 -0.75 2.83
N HIS A 110 -6.25 0.17 2.90
CA HIS A 110 -6.37 1.13 3.99
C HIS A 110 -7.61 0.81 4.81
N VAL A 111 -7.43 0.65 6.12
CA VAL A 111 -8.48 0.29 7.07
C VAL A 111 -8.51 1.32 8.17
N GLN A 112 -9.66 1.96 8.38
CA GLN A 112 -9.88 2.75 9.58
C GLN A 112 -10.28 1.84 10.73
N CYS A 113 -9.57 1.98 11.85
CA CYS A 113 -9.73 1.18 13.06
C CYS A 113 -10.43 2.01 14.14
N LYS A 114 -11.25 1.35 14.95
CA LYS A 114 -11.96 2.00 16.06
C LYS A 114 -11.01 2.40 17.18
N GLN A 115 -10.09 1.51 17.54
CA GLN A 115 -9.10 1.73 18.59
C GLN A 115 -7.67 1.46 18.10
N LEU A 116 -6.68 1.87 18.89
CA LEU A 116 -5.28 1.67 18.53
C LEU A 116 -4.88 0.20 18.63
N GLU A 117 -5.45 -0.52 19.59
CA GLU A 117 -5.27 -1.95 19.81
C GLU A 117 -5.77 -2.74 18.60
N ASP A 118 -6.91 -2.33 18.02
CA ASP A 118 -7.46 -2.90 16.80
C ASP A 118 -6.51 -2.72 15.60
N ALA A 119 -5.87 -1.54 15.50
CA ALA A 119 -4.88 -1.24 14.47
C ALA A 119 -3.58 -2.03 14.68
N GLN A 120 -3.13 -2.19 15.92
CA GLN A 120 -1.96 -2.99 16.28
C GLN A 120 -2.15 -4.47 15.96
N LEU A 121 -3.37 -5.00 16.17
CA LEU A 121 -3.73 -6.35 15.78
C LEU A 121 -3.62 -6.53 14.26
N LEU A 122 -4.26 -5.65 13.47
CA LEU A 122 -4.17 -5.68 12.00
C LEU A 122 -2.73 -5.52 11.51
N HIS A 123 -1.95 -4.64 12.15
CA HIS A 123 -0.53 -4.48 11.84
C HIS A 123 0.24 -5.77 12.07
N THR A 124 0.03 -6.45 13.19
CA THR A 124 0.69 -7.73 13.49
C THR A 124 0.33 -8.79 12.44
N VAL A 125 -0.95 -8.90 12.09
CA VAL A 125 -1.44 -9.78 11.02
C VAL A 125 -0.76 -9.45 9.68
N ALA A 126 -0.68 -8.18 9.31
CA ALA A 126 -0.06 -7.73 8.07
C ALA A 126 1.43 -8.08 8.00
N ILE A 127 2.21 -7.77 9.05
CA ILE A 127 3.64 -8.09 9.13
C ILE A 127 3.88 -9.60 9.01
N ASN A 128 3.10 -10.40 9.75
CA ASN A 128 3.19 -11.86 9.74
C ASN A 128 2.81 -12.46 8.37
N SER A 129 1.99 -11.75 7.61
CA SER A 129 1.56 -12.16 6.26
C SER A 129 2.54 -11.74 5.16
N GLY A 130 3.58 -10.95 5.48
CA GLY A 130 4.62 -10.51 4.55
C GLY A 130 4.54 -9.05 4.14
N PHE A 131 3.61 -8.26 4.69
CA PHE A 131 3.42 -6.84 4.38
C PHE A 131 4.25 -5.95 5.31
N ARG A 132 5.59 -6.05 5.21
CA ARG A 132 6.52 -5.40 6.15
C ARG A 132 6.55 -3.87 6.12
N ASN A 133 5.98 -3.25 5.08
CA ASN A 133 5.91 -1.79 4.90
C ASN A 133 4.56 -1.21 5.34
N SER A 134 3.78 -2.03 6.02
CA SER A 134 2.54 -1.62 6.64
C SER A 134 2.81 -0.65 7.80
N GLY A 135 1.85 0.21 8.09
CA GLY A 135 2.02 1.23 9.13
C GLY A 135 0.69 1.81 9.60
N ILE A 136 0.71 2.40 10.78
CA ILE A 136 -0.44 3.03 11.42
C ILE A 136 -0.23 4.54 11.40
N THR A 137 -1.24 5.27 10.95
CA THR A 137 -1.29 6.73 10.99
C THR A 137 -2.44 7.16 11.91
N VAL A 138 -2.14 8.06 12.85
CA VAL A 138 -3.16 8.67 13.73
C VAL A 138 -3.39 10.10 13.24
N GLY A 139 -4.54 10.32 12.62
CA GLY A 139 -4.95 11.61 12.09
C GLY A 139 -5.62 12.52 13.12
N LYS A 140 -5.93 13.75 12.69
CA LYS A 140 -6.72 14.71 13.47
C LYS A 140 -8.08 14.09 13.85
N LYS A 141 -8.65 14.50 14.99
CA LYS A 141 -9.91 13.96 15.55
C LYS A 141 -9.86 12.46 15.92
N GLY A 142 -8.66 11.90 16.10
CA GLY A 142 -8.48 10.52 16.57
C GLY A 142 -8.74 9.43 15.52
N LYS A 143 -8.75 9.77 14.22
CA LYS A 143 -8.90 8.77 13.15
C LYS A 143 -7.65 7.91 13.04
N ILE A 144 -7.77 6.60 13.26
CA ILE A 144 -6.64 5.66 13.18
C ILE A 144 -6.74 4.90 11.87
N ILE A 145 -5.79 5.13 10.96
CA ILE A 145 -5.71 4.44 9.67
C ILE A 145 -4.56 3.44 9.70
N MET A 146 -4.88 2.17 9.47
CA MET A 146 -3.93 1.11 9.23
C MET A 146 -3.76 0.91 7.73
N ALA A 147 -2.54 1.06 7.23
CA ALA A 147 -2.17 0.84 5.84
C ALA A 147 -1.42 -0.48 5.69
N VAL A 148 -1.96 -1.43 4.93
CA VAL A 148 -1.31 -2.69 4.56
C VAL A 148 -0.60 -2.50 3.23
N ARG A 149 0.75 -2.63 3.22
CA ARG A 149 1.59 -2.35 2.05
C ARG A 149 2.79 -3.28 1.94
N SER A 150 3.29 -3.45 0.72
CA SER A 150 4.48 -4.25 0.42
C SER A 150 5.46 -3.50 -0.48
N THR A 151 6.75 -3.82 -0.37
CA THR A 151 7.81 -3.42 -1.34
C THR A 151 7.87 -4.31 -2.58
N HIS A 152 6.84 -5.12 -2.83
CA HIS A 152 6.85 -6.12 -3.90
C HIS A 152 6.46 -5.49 -5.24
N CYS A 153 7.14 -4.42 -5.63
CA CYS A 153 6.87 -3.68 -6.86
C CYS A 153 7.83 -4.08 -7.99
N LEU A 154 7.52 -3.63 -9.20
CA LEU A 154 8.41 -3.57 -10.36
C LEU A 154 8.18 -2.22 -11.01
N GLU A 155 9.23 -1.52 -11.41
CA GLU A 155 9.14 -0.25 -12.13
C GLU A 155 10.29 -0.19 -13.12
N VAL A 156 9.97 -0.11 -14.41
CA VAL A 156 10.95 -0.18 -15.50
C VAL A 156 10.59 0.85 -16.57
N PRO A 157 11.44 1.85 -16.81
CA PRO A 157 11.26 2.76 -17.94
C PRO A 157 11.47 1.99 -19.25
N LEU A 158 10.55 2.16 -20.20
CA LEU A 158 10.56 1.47 -21.49
C LEU A 158 10.86 2.41 -22.65
N SER A 159 10.48 3.68 -22.55
CA SER A 159 10.82 4.71 -23.53
C SER A 159 11.40 5.95 -22.85
N HIS A 160 12.20 6.68 -23.63
CA HIS A 160 12.62 8.03 -23.28
C HIS A 160 12.38 8.97 -24.46
N ARG A 161 11.66 10.08 -24.24
CA ARG A 161 11.32 11.08 -25.28
C ARG A 161 10.71 10.41 -26.53
N SER A 162 9.65 9.62 -26.34
CA SER A 162 8.99 8.81 -27.38
C SER A 162 9.85 7.70 -28.01
N HIS A 163 11.12 7.52 -27.63
CA HIS A 163 11.98 6.48 -28.19
C HIS A 163 11.97 5.23 -27.32
N VAL A 164 11.50 4.11 -27.86
CA VAL A 164 11.48 2.82 -27.14
C VAL A 164 12.91 2.29 -27.02
N LEU A 165 13.34 2.02 -25.79
CA LEU A 165 14.71 1.61 -25.46
C LEU A 165 14.88 0.09 -25.38
N VAL A 166 13.77 -0.66 -25.44
CA VAL A 166 13.72 -2.09 -25.15
C VAL A 166 13.32 -2.92 -26.36
N THR A 167 13.80 -4.17 -26.42
CA THR A 167 13.40 -5.11 -27.47
C THR A 167 12.10 -5.84 -27.13
N HIS A 168 11.43 -6.40 -28.13
CA HIS A 168 10.25 -7.25 -27.90
C HIS A 168 10.55 -8.43 -26.96
N GLN A 169 11.71 -9.07 -27.10
CA GLN A 169 12.13 -10.17 -26.22
C GLN A 169 12.24 -9.72 -24.75
N TYR A 170 12.70 -8.49 -24.50
CA TYR A 170 12.76 -7.95 -23.15
C TYR A 170 11.37 -7.66 -22.59
N LEU A 171 10.42 -7.20 -23.42
CA LEU A 171 9.03 -7.03 -23.00
C LEU A 171 8.40 -8.36 -22.56
N ASP A 172 8.63 -9.45 -23.30
CA ASP A 172 8.12 -10.77 -22.95
C ASP A 172 8.69 -11.24 -21.59
N PHE A 173 9.99 -11.00 -21.37
CA PHE A 173 10.63 -11.25 -20.08
C PHE A 173 9.99 -10.42 -18.95
N LEU A 174 9.77 -9.12 -19.16
CA LEU A 174 9.16 -8.23 -18.18
C LEU A 174 7.74 -8.65 -17.81
N VAL A 175 6.93 -9.04 -18.80
CA VAL A 175 5.58 -9.57 -18.57
C VAL A 175 5.64 -10.86 -17.74
N GLY A 176 6.59 -11.74 -18.05
CA GLY A 176 6.86 -12.94 -17.24
C GLY A 176 7.17 -12.61 -15.77
N VAL A 177 8.08 -11.65 -15.54
CA VAL A 177 8.44 -11.19 -14.17
C VAL A 177 7.24 -10.55 -13.47
N ALA A 178 6.45 -9.74 -14.16
CA ALA A 178 5.26 -9.11 -13.61
C ALA A 178 4.20 -10.14 -13.19
N ASN A 179 3.99 -11.17 -14.02
CA ASN A 179 3.09 -12.28 -13.71
C ASN A 179 3.55 -13.10 -12.50
N GLN A 180 4.84 -13.38 -12.38
CA GLN A 180 5.42 -14.02 -11.20
C GLN A 180 5.20 -13.17 -9.94
N LYS A 181 5.38 -11.85 -10.06
CA LYS A 181 5.12 -10.93 -8.95
C LYS A 181 3.63 -10.90 -8.56
N MET A 182 2.73 -10.87 -9.54
CA MET A 182 1.29 -10.95 -9.33
C MET A 182 0.90 -12.24 -8.61
N GLU A 183 1.46 -13.38 -9.00
CA GLU A 183 1.19 -14.67 -8.35
C GLU A 183 1.64 -14.70 -6.88
N GLU A 184 2.85 -14.23 -6.59
CA GLU A 184 3.34 -14.12 -5.22
C GLU A 184 2.50 -13.12 -4.40
N ASN A 185 2.03 -12.04 -5.03
CA ASN A 185 1.13 -11.08 -4.40
C ASN A 185 -0.20 -11.73 -3.98
N LEU A 186 -0.84 -12.50 -4.86
CA LEU A 186 -2.06 -13.25 -4.54
C LEU A 186 -1.86 -14.24 -3.39
N LYS A 187 -0.71 -14.95 -3.35
CA LYS A 187 -0.36 -15.84 -2.22
C LYS A 187 -0.25 -15.08 -0.90
N ARG A 188 0.29 -13.86 -0.90
CA ARG A 188 0.37 -13.01 0.31
C ARG A 188 -1.00 -12.51 0.75
N ILE A 189 -1.87 -12.15 -0.19
CA ILE A 189 -3.26 -11.77 0.09
C ILE A 189 -3.98 -12.95 0.76
N GLN A 190 -3.84 -14.16 0.21
CA GLN A 190 -4.43 -15.36 0.80
C GLN A 190 -3.95 -15.58 2.24
N ARG A 191 -2.62 -15.55 2.46
CA ARG A 191 -2.05 -15.68 3.81
C ARG A 191 -2.57 -14.60 4.76
N PHE A 192 -2.70 -13.36 4.29
CA PHE A 192 -3.28 -12.27 5.06
C PHE A 192 -4.72 -12.53 5.44
N SER A 193 -5.55 -12.99 4.48
CA SER A 193 -6.94 -13.37 4.72
C SER A 193 -7.05 -14.47 5.80
N GLU A 194 -6.23 -15.52 5.69
CA GLU A 194 -6.20 -16.63 6.65
C GLU A 194 -5.77 -16.17 8.06
N CYS A 195 -4.68 -15.40 8.16
CA CYS A 195 -4.18 -14.86 9.43
C CYS A 195 -5.18 -13.86 10.05
N LEU A 196 -5.85 -13.06 9.23
CA LEU A 196 -6.86 -12.12 9.66
C LEU A 196 -8.07 -12.85 10.24
N GLN A 197 -8.58 -13.87 9.55
CA GLN A 197 -9.68 -14.68 10.05
C GLN A 197 -9.32 -15.35 11.37
N ALA A 198 -8.13 -15.96 11.48
CA ALA A 198 -7.68 -16.59 12.72
C ALA A 198 -7.54 -15.59 13.88
N ALA A 199 -7.08 -14.37 13.62
CA ALA A 199 -6.91 -13.33 14.64
C ALA A 199 -8.22 -12.71 15.13
N LEU A 200 -9.27 -12.73 14.30
CA LEU A 200 -10.58 -12.15 14.63
C LEU A 200 -11.63 -13.18 15.03
N GLN A 201 -11.33 -14.48 14.94
CA GLN A 201 -12.21 -15.52 15.47
C GLN A 201 -12.37 -15.39 16.99
N PRO A 202 -13.60 -15.58 17.53
CA PRO A 202 -13.80 -15.66 18.97
C PRO A 202 -12.92 -16.78 19.53
N GLN A 203 -12.04 -16.45 20.47
CA GLN A 203 -11.36 -17.47 21.25
C GLN A 203 -12.44 -18.22 22.03
N GLU A 204 -12.70 -19.49 21.70
CA GLU A 204 -13.21 -20.40 22.73
C GLU A 204 -12.14 -20.41 23.83
N GLU A 205 -12.51 -19.99 25.03
CA GLU A 205 -11.62 -20.00 26.20
C GLU A 205 -11.11 -21.42 26.44
N LYS A 206 -9.94 -21.76 25.89
CA LYS A 206 -9.12 -22.84 26.45
C LYS A 206 -8.30 -22.27 27.59
N CYS A 207 -8.97 -22.17 28.73
CA CYS A 207 -8.32 -21.97 30.01
C CYS A 207 -7.52 -23.24 30.35
N SER A 208 -6.19 -23.16 30.24
CA SER A 208 -5.30 -24.00 31.05
C SER A 208 -4.02 -23.21 31.32
N PHE A 209 -3.95 -22.59 32.49
CA PHE A 209 -2.69 -22.19 33.08
C PHE A 209 -1.83 -23.45 33.23
N LYS A 210 -0.74 -23.51 32.49
CA LYS A 210 0.45 -24.27 32.89
C LYS A 210 1.54 -23.25 33.09
N GLU A 211 1.86 -23.01 34.36
CA GLU A 211 3.06 -22.27 34.75
C GLU A 211 4.27 -22.92 34.08
N ALA A 212 4.91 -22.18 33.18
CA ALA A 212 6.18 -22.56 32.58
C ALA A 212 7.21 -21.48 32.95
N ASP A 213 7.88 -21.76 34.06
CA ASP A 213 9.27 -21.52 34.41
C ASP A 213 10.03 -20.36 33.71
N ASN A 214 10.53 -19.46 34.57
CA ASN A 214 11.36 -18.31 34.25
C ASN A 214 12.63 -18.69 33.49
N LYS A 215 12.76 -18.32 32.20
CA LYS A 215 14.07 -18.20 31.53
C LYS A 215 14.23 -16.92 30.72
N THR A 216 14.88 -15.96 31.39
CA THR A 216 15.85 -14.96 30.91
C THR A 216 15.57 -14.22 29.59
N VAL A 217 15.18 -12.96 29.77
CA VAL A 217 15.22 -11.86 28.81
C VAL A 217 16.62 -11.71 28.18
N TYR A 218 16.70 -11.78 26.85
CA TYR A 218 17.86 -11.30 26.10
C TYR A 218 17.99 -9.78 26.27
N ARG A 219 18.83 -9.34 27.22
CA ARG A 219 19.31 -7.95 27.26
C ARG A 219 20.34 -7.73 26.15
N ARG A 220 19.94 -7.06 25.07
CA ARG A 220 20.87 -6.51 24.07
C ARG A 220 21.76 -5.46 24.74
N ARG A 221 22.99 -5.84 25.06
CA ARG A 221 24.03 -4.97 25.63
C ARG A 221 24.50 -3.99 24.55
N ARG A 222 24.04 -2.73 24.57
CA ARG A 222 24.66 -1.63 23.81
C ARG A 222 26.06 -1.39 24.36
N LYS A 223 27.08 -1.77 23.61
CA LYS A 223 28.49 -1.44 23.90
C LYS A 223 28.66 0.06 23.58
N ARG A 224 28.76 0.88 24.61
CA ARG A 224 29.08 2.31 24.52
C ARG A 224 30.60 2.39 24.39
N THR A 225 31.11 2.68 23.19
CA THR A 225 32.51 3.06 23.02
C THR A 225 32.59 4.55 23.35
N GLN A 226 33.34 4.88 24.40
CA GLN A 226 33.81 6.23 24.68
C GLN A 226 34.83 6.58 23.60
N ASP A 227 34.61 7.67 22.88
CA ASP A 227 35.70 8.45 22.32
C ASP A 227 35.49 9.93 22.66
N VAL A 228 36.61 10.55 22.96
CA VAL A 228 36.80 11.77 23.72
C VAL A 228 36.81 12.99 22.79
N SER A 229 36.18 14.05 23.27
CA SER A 229 36.24 15.48 22.91
C SER A 229 37.09 15.93 21.72
N VAL A 230 36.47 16.71 20.82
CA VAL A 230 37.05 17.96 20.32
C VAL A 230 35.95 19.02 20.20
N THR A 231 36.18 20.15 20.86
CA THR A 231 35.47 21.44 20.82
C THR A 231 35.67 22.14 19.46
N ASP A 232 34.68 22.87 18.93
CA ASP A 232 34.59 24.33 19.07
C ASP A 232 33.45 24.97 18.24
N SER A 233 32.92 26.06 18.79
CA SER A 233 32.34 27.25 18.14
C SER A 233 31.05 27.18 17.30
N SER A 234 29.95 27.53 17.98
CA SER A 234 29.04 28.66 17.68
C SER A 234 28.80 29.09 16.23
N GLN A 235 27.54 29.06 15.80
CA GLN A 235 26.82 30.28 15.39
C GLN A 235 25.31 30.07 15.37
N ASN A 236 24.62 31.13 15.79
CA ASN A 236 23.23 31.23 16.16
C ASN A 236 22.52 31.98 15.02
N THR A 237 21.49 31.41 14.43
CA THR A 237 20.56 32.16 13.58
C THR A 237 19.14 31.65 13.81
N GLN A 238 18.36 32.47 14.51
CA GLN A 238 16.91 32.35 14.61
C GLN A 238 16.31 32.79 13.27
N GLU A 239 15.66 31.87 12.57
CA GLU A 239 14.68 32.21 11.53
C GLU A 239 13.31 31.74 11.98
N HIS A 240 12.47 32.72 12.33
CA HIS A 240 11.04 32.56 12.46
C HIS A 240 10.45 32.26 11.08
N HIS A 241 10.00 31.03 10.86
CA HIS A 241 9.12 30.71 9.74
C HIS A 241 7.72 30.43 10.29
N GLU A 242 6.81 31.39 10.09
CA GLU A 242 5.38 31.18 10.14
C GLU A 242 5.00 30.26 8.96
N ASN A 243 4.80 28.98 9.24
CA ASN A 243 4.18 28.06 8.30
C ASN A 243 2.67 28.06 8.51
N THR A 244 1.97 28.88 7.74
CA THR A 244 0.58 28.61 7.36
C THR A 244 0.57 27.34 6.50
N GLU A 245 0.39 26.18 7.13
CA GLU A 245 0.14 24.93 6.42
C GLU A 245 -1.31 24.91 5.92
N GLU A 246 -1.44 25.18 4.62
CA GLU A 246 -2.65 24.95 3.83
C GLU A 246 -3.13 23.49 3.94
N GLU A 247 -4.45 23.32 3.84
CA GLU A 247 -5.16 22.06 3.93
C GLU A 247 -4.59 20.99 2.99
N ILE A 248 -3.80 20.05 3.53
CA ILE A 248 -3.60 18.76 2.86
C ILE A 248 -4.85 17.94 3.12
N ASP A 249 -5.82 18.11 2.23
CA ASP A 249 -6.95 17.22 2.10
C ASP A 249 -6.42 15.81 1.80
N CYS A 250 -6.39 14.98 2.85
CA CYS A 250 -5.96 13.58 2.75
C CYS A 250 -6.88 12.79 1.81
N ASP A 251 -8.02 13.32 1.37
CA ASP A 251 -8.92 12.64 0.45
C ASP A 251 -8.37 12.56 -0.99
N LEU A 252 -7.35 13.37 -1.37
CA LEU A 252 -6.82 13.38 -2.74
C LEU A 252 -5.60 12.47 -3.02
N LEU A 253 -5.00 11.84 -2.00
CA LEU A 253 -3.83 10.96 -2.24
C LEU A 253 -4.19 9.51 -2.58
N PHE A 254 -5.47 9.14 -2.48
CA PHE A 254 -5.93 7.74 -2.39
C PHE A 254 -6.75 7.23 -3.58
N LEU A 255 -6.72 7.93 -4.72
CA LEU A 255 -7.23 7.35 -5.96
C LEU A 255 -6.27 6.27 -6.45
N LEU A 256 -6.65 5.02 -6.17
CA LEU A 256 -6.14 3.82 -6.80
C LEU A 256 -6.62 3.75 -8.26
#